data_AF-A0A956I8V3-F1
#
_entry.id   AF-A0A956I8V3-F1
#
_cell.length_a   1.000
_cell.length_b   1.000
_cell.length_c   1.000
_cell.angle_alpha   90.00
_cell.angle_beta   90.00
_cell.angle_gamma   90.00
#
_symmetry.space_group_name_H-M   'P 1'
#
loop_
_entity.id
_entity.type
_entity.pdbx_description
1 polymer ?
#
loop_
_entity_poly.entity_id
_entity_poly.type
_entity_poly.pdbx_seq_one_letter_code
_entity_poly.pdbx_strand_id
1 'polypeptide(L)'
;PGWLAQRLRQLELDESVDRAVTAASADRLVSALQGKGAKAQVEVLADFEPKTSARAVGASLAASTKVVAVLEDNLVFGVFAQLHARRSELEGASELLEKVASTLRQDEVSQSAAERLRTLAEDGQRVLAVPEGDPPQPPGQLASEHRVSAKGRAAALARLDEVVAAIRAELEGAGDDVAIEGRVRVTWRKS
;
A
#
# COMPACT_ATOMS: atom_id res chain seq x y z
N PRO A 1 -9.66 -7.41 20.86
CA PRO A 1 -9.88 -5.95 20.64
C PRO A 1 -8.57 -5.17 20.39
N GLY A 2 -7.53 -5.38 21.21
CA GLY A 2 -6.27 -4.60 21.14
C GLY A 2 -5.57 -4.62 19.78
N TRP A 3 -5.44 -5.79 19.15
CA TRP A 3 -4.82 -5.92 17.83
C TRP A 3 -5.56 -5.15 16.73
N LEU A 4 -6.89 -5.18 16.73
CA LEU A 4 -7.69 -4.44 15.75
C LEU A 4 -7.45 -2.93 15.88
N ALA A 5 -7.49 -2.41 17.10
CA ALA A 5 -7.21 -1.00 17.38
C ALA A 5 -5.80 -0.59 16.93
N GLN A 6 -4.78 -1.43 17.20
CA GLN A 6 -3.42 -1.19 16.73
C GLN A 6 -3.33 -1.10 15.21
N ARG A 7 -3.99 -2.01 14.49
CA ARG A 7 -3.96 -2.03 13.02
C ARG A 7 -4.75 -0.89 12.39
N LEU A 8 -5.86 -0.46 13.00
CA LEU A 8 -6.59 0.73 12.59
C LEU A 8 -5.70 1.97 12.69
N ARG A 9 -4.99 2.17 13.82
CA ARG A 9 -4.01 3.26 13.96
C ARG A 9 -2.89 3.22 12.94
N GLN A 10 -2.33 2.04 12.69
CA GLN A 10 -1.24 1.88 11.73
C GLN A 10 -1.61 2.34 10.32
N LEU A 11 -2.89 2.23 9.96
CA LEU A 11 -3.42 2.63 8.65
C LEU A 11 -4.15 3.98 8.70
N GLU A 12 -4.01 4.73 9.79
CA GLU A 12 -4.65 6.03 10.02
C GLU A 12 -6.19 5.97 9.86
N LEU A 13 -6.79 4.87 10.28
CA LEU A 13 -8.24 4.67 10.28
C LEU A 13 -8.83 5.01 11.65
N ASP A 14 -10.10 5.41 11.64
CA ASP A 14 -10.88 5.59 12.87
C ASP A 14 -10.94 4.28 13.66
N GLU A 15 -10.79 4.36 14.98
CA GLU A 15 -10.90 3.23 15.91
C GLU A 15 -12.36 2.96 16.31
N SER A 16 -13.25 3.93 16.11
CA SER A 16 -14.67 3.87 16.51
C SER A 16 -15.56 3.10 15.51
N VAL A 17 -15.08 1.93 15.10
CA VAL A 17 -15.72 1.11 14.05
C VAL A 17 -16.62 0.03 14.63
N ASP A 18 -17.67 -0.35 13.92
CA ASP A 18 -18.66 -1.35 14.37
C ASP A 18 -17.98 -2.66 14.85
N ARG A 19 -16.99 -3.15 14.10
CA ARG A 19 -16.21 -4.34 14.48
C ARG A 19 -15.50 -4.18 15.82
N ALA A 20 -14.96 -3.00 16.12
CA ALA A 20 -14.30 -2.74 17.40
C ALA A 20 -15.32 -2.72 18.55
N VAL A 21 -16.50 -2.13 18.33
CA VAL A 21 -17.61 -2.14 19.29
C VAL A 21 -18.08 -3.57 19.58
N THR A 22 -18.30 -4.37 18.52
CA THR A 22 -18.67 -5.78 18.64
C THR A 22 -17.60 -6.58 19.36
N ALA A 23 -16.32 -6.44 18.98
CA ALA A 23 -15.20 -7.13 19.63
C ALA A 23 -15.05 -6.76 21.11
N ALA A 24 -15.29 -5.50 21.49
CA ALA A 24 -15.28 -5.07 22.89
C ALA A 24 -16.52 -5.57 23.67
N SER A 25 -17.67 -5.73 23.01
CA SER A 25 -18.85 -6.39 23.60
C SER A 25 -18.58 -7.86 23.87
N ALA A 26 -17.97 -8.56 22.91
CA ALA A 26 -17.57 -9.96 23.02
C ALA A 26 -16.55 -10.18 24.15
N ASP A 27 -15.53 -9.34 24.22
CA ASP A 27 -14.48 -9.38 25.25
C ASP A 27 -15.05 -9.22 26.67
N ARG A 28 -16.00 -8.29 26.85
CA ARG A 28 -16.71 -8.12 28.13
C ARG A 28 -17.52 -9.35 28.52
N LEU A 29 -18.21 -9.98 27.56
CA LEU A 29 -18.96 -11.21 27.82
C LEU A 29 -18.03 -12.33 28.29
N VAL A 30 -16.94 -12.58 27.55
CA VAL A 30 -15.98 -13.64 27.89
C VAL A 30 -15.34 -13.37 29.25
N SER A 31 -14.93 -12.14 29.51
CA SER A 31 -14.35 -11.72 30.80
C SER A 31 -15.34 -11.94 31.95
N ALA A 32 -16.62 -11.64 31.74
CA ALA A 32 -17.66 -11.86 32.73
C ALA A 32 -17.93 -13.35 33.00
N LEU A 33 -17.72 -14.23 32.03
CA LEU A 33 -17.93 -15.68 32.17
C LEU A 33 -16.73 -16.42 32.77
N GLN A 34 -15.52 -15.87 32.61
CA GLN A 34 -14.28 -16.52 33.00
C GLN A 34 -14.23 -16.85 34.49
N GLY A 35 -13.88 -18.09 34.83
CA GLY A 35 -13.73 -18.54 36.22
C GLY A 35 -15.04 -18.74 36.99
N LYS A 36 -16.21 -18.48 36.38
CA LYS A 36 -17.52 -18.74 37.00
C LYS A 36 -17.95 -20.20 36.84
N GLY A 37 -18.67 -20.71 37.83
CA GLY A 37 -19.36 -22.01 37.74
C GLY A 37 -20.63 -21.94 36.87
N ALA A 38 -21.15 -23.10 36.48
CA ALA A 38 -22.23 -23.22 35.48
C ALA A 38 -23.47 -22.35 35.77
N LYS A 39 -23.99 -22.35 37.00
CA LYS A 39 -25.15 -21.53 37.37
C LYS A 39 -24.88 -20.03 37.17
N ALA A 40 -23.74 -19.56 37.65
CA ALA A 40 -23.35 -18.16 37.53
C ALA A 40 -23.05 -17.75 36.08
N GLN A 41 -22.61 -18.69 35.23
CA GLN A 41 -22.47 -18.43 33.79
C GLN A 41 -23.83 -18.26 33.12
N VAL A 42 -24.84 -19.08 33.48
CA VAL A 42 -26.21 -18.93 32.95
C VAL A 42 -26.81 -17.58 33.36
N GLU A 43 -26.63 -17.17 34.61
CA GLU A 43 -27.08 -15.85 35.10
C GLU A 43 -26.41 -14.72 34.31
N VAL A 44 -25.09 -14.77 34.11
CA VAL A 44 -24.38 -13.78 33.27
C VAL A 44 -24.90 -13.74 31.85
N LEU A 45 -25.16 -14.90 31.22
CA LEU A 45 -25.70 -14.95 29.86
C LEU A 45 -27.11 -14.38 29.77
N ALA A 46 -27.95 -14.63 30.79
CA ALA A 46 -29.32 -14.14 30.84
C ALA A 46 -29.38 -12.62 31.02
N ASP A 47 -28.47 -12.06 31.82
CA ASP A 47 -28.41 -10.63 32.12
C ASP A 47 -27.56 -9.82 31.11
N PHE A 48 -26.89 -10.49 30.17
CA PHE A 48 -25.99 -9.82 29.25
C PHE A 48 -26.74 -9.05 28.16
N GLU A 49 -26.55 -7.73 28.15
CA GLU A 49 -27.02 -6.84 27.08
C GLU A 49 -25.89 -6.55 26.07
N PRO A 50 -25.91 -7.17 24.87
CA PRO A 50 -24.89 -6.92 23.87
C PRO A 50 -25.02 -5.50 23.32
N LYS A 51 -23.89 -4.81 23.10
CA LYS A 51 -23.90 -3.46 22.50
C LYS A 51 -24.24 -3.47 21.00
N THR A 52 -24.05 -4.61 20.36
CA THR A 52 -24.49 -4.89 18.99
C THR A 52 -25.40 -6.12 19.01
N SER A 53 -25.76 -6.68 17.85
CA SER A 53 -26.62 -7.89 17.87
C SER A 53 -25.91 -9.09 18.51
N ALA A 54 -26.65 -9.92 19.26
CA ALA A 54 -26.11 -11.15 19.84
C ALA A 54 -25.49 -12.08 18.78
N ARG A 55 -26.06 -12.08 17.57
CA ARG A 55 -25.51 -12.79 16.40
C ARG A 55 -24.12 -12.27 16.00
N ALA A 56 -23.94 -10.94 15.95
CA ALA A 56 -22.64 -10.33 15.63
C ALA A 56 -21.59 -10.65 16.71
N VAL A 57 -21.97 -10.57 17.98
CA VAL A 57 -21.11 -10.96 19.12
C VAL A 57 -20.70 -12.44 19.00
N GLY A 58 -21.64 -13.34 18.74
CA GLY A 58 -21.36 -14.76 18.55
C GLY A 58 -20.45 -15.04 17.36
N ALA A 59 -20.67 -14.38 16.22
CA ALA A 59 -19.81 -14.49 15.04
C ALA A 59 -18.39 -13.97 15.31
N SER A 60 -18.28 -12.83 16.01
CA SER A 60 -16.99 -12.25 16.42
C SER A 60 -16.20 -13.21 17.31
N LEU A 61 -16.85 -13.85 18.29
CA LEU A 61 -16.24 -14.87 19.15
C LEU A 61 -15.79 -16.09 18.34
N ALA A 62 -16.63 -16.61 17.46
CA ALA A 62 -16.33 -17.78 16.64
C ALA A 62 -15.14 -17.57 15.68
N ALA A 63 -15.00 -16.37 15.12
CA ALA A 63 -13.92 -16.03 14.19
C ALA A 63 -12.64 -15.52 14.90
N SER A 64 -12.73 -15.18 16.20
CA SER A 64 -11.72 -14.45 16.96
C SER A 64 -10.30 -14.99 16.77
N THR A 65 -10.09 -16.30 16.89
CA THR A 65 -8.76 -16.92 16.76
C THR A 65 -8.14 -16.70 15.39
N LYS A 66 -8.93 -16.87 14.32
CA LYS A 66 -8.44 -16.72 12.94
C LYS A 66 -8.16 -15.25 12.61
N VAL A 67 -9.02 -14.35 13.09
CA VAL A 67 -8.87 -12.90 12.90
C VAL A 67 -7.67 -12.38 13.66
N VAL A 68 -7.49 -12.76 14.93
CA VAL A 68 -6.31 -12.37 15.71
C VAL A 68 -5.03 -12.85 15.04
N ALA A 69 -4.98 -14.10 14.57
CA ALA A 69 -3.80 -14.63 13.88
C ALA A 69 -3.42 -13.80 12.63
N VAL A 70 -4.39 -13.29 11.87
CA VAL A 70 -4.08 -12.43 10.71
C VAL A 70 -3.72 -11.00 11.12
N LEU A 71 -4.33 -10.48 12.19
CA LEU A 71 -4.01 -9.15 12.71
C LEU A 71 -2.62 -9.10 13.33
N GLU A 72 -2.14 -10.21 13.89
CA GLU A 72 -0.79 -10.38 14.41
C GLU A 72 0.26 -10.53 13.31
N ASP A 73 -0.16 -10.97 12.13
CA ASP A 73 0.73 -11.26 11.01
C ASP A 73 1.34 -9.96 10.43
N ASN A 74 2.61 -9.74 10.76
CA ASN A 74 3.37 -8.60 10.29
C ASN A 74 3.73 -8.67 8.80
N LEU A 75 3.69 -9.85 8.17
CA LEU A 75 3.88 -9.95 6.72
C LEU A 75 2.67 -9.37 6.01
N VAL A 76 1.47 -9.80 6.42
CA VAL A 76 0.19 -9.27 5.90
C VAL A 76 0.11 -7.75 6.09
N PHE A 77 0.30 -7.27 7.33
CA PHE A 77 0.20 -5.83 7.60
C PHE A 77 1.40 -5.02 7.13
N GLY A 78 2.54 -5.66 6.90
CA GLY A 78 3.70 -5.07 6.24
C GLY A 78 3.40 -4.68 4.79
N VAL A 79 2.62 -5.50 4.07
CA VAL A 79 2.14 -5.17 2.72
C VAL A 79 1.30 -3.90 2.74
N PHE A 80 0.31 -3.84 3.63
CA PHE A 80 -0.60 -2.71 3.70
C PHE A 80 0.11 -1.42 4.12
N ALA A 81 1.09 -1.51 5.01
CA ALA A 81 1.92 -0.37 5.39
C ALA A 81 2.73 0.17 4.21
N GLN A 82 3.32 -0.71 3.39
CA GLN A 82 4.06 -0.30 2.19
C GLN A 82 3.14 0.34 1.13
N LEU A 83 1.96 -0.25 0.89
CA LEU A 83 0.96 0.33 0.01
C LEU A 83 0.50 1.70 0.49
N HIS A 84 0.30 1.85 1.80
CA HIS A 84 -0.11 3.11 2.40
C HIS A 84 0.98 4.19 2.25
N ALA A 85 2.24 3.84 2.52
CA ALA A 85 3.37 4.74 2.37
C ALA A 85 3.60 5.20 0.91
N ARG A 86 3.29 4.33 -0.07
CA ARG A 86 3.47 4.59 -1.52
C ARG A 86 2.15 4.82 -2.24
N ARG A 87 1.10 5.22 -1.52
CA ARG A 87 -0.29 5.31 -2.04
C ARG A 87 -0.42 6.23 -3.25
N SER A 88 0.40 7.28 -3.34
CA SER A 88 0.41 8.23 -4.45
C SER A 88 1.21 7.77 -5.67
N GLU A 89 2.08 6.76 -5.51
CA GLU A 89 2.99 6.28 -6.55
C GLU A 89 2.47 5.03 -7.26
N LEU A 90 1.67 4.22 -6.55
CA LEU A 90 1.23 2.91 -7.01
C LEU A 90 -0.21 2.97 -7.51
N GLU A 91 -0.39 2.65 -8.79
CA GLU A 91 -1.72 2.50 -9.37
C GLU A 91 -2.50 1.38 -8.65
N GLY A 92 -3.76 1.62 -8.33
CA GLY A 92 -4.62 0.66 -7.61
C GLY A 92 -4.40 0.56 -6.09
N ALA A 93 -3.33 1.16 -5.54
CA ALA A 93 -3.06 1.09 -4.08
C ALA A 93 -4.18 1.73 -3.24
N SER A 94 -4.76 2.85 -3.69
CA SER A 94 -5.86 3.51 -2.99
C SER A 94 -7.11 2.63 -2.89
N GLU A 95 -7.52 1.99 -4.00
CA GLU A 95 -8.70 1.12 -4.02
C GLU A 95 -8.49 -0.11 -3.13
N LEU A 96 -7.28 -0.69 -3.15
CA LEU A 96 -6.94 -1.83 -2.32
C LEU A 96 -6.97 -1.47 -0.82
N LEU A 97 -6.39 -0.33 -0.45
CA LEU A 97 -6.42 0.15 0.94
C LEU A 97 -7.85 0.46 1.41
N GLU A 98 -8.73 0.95 0.54
CA GLU A 98 -10.15 1.12 0.87
C GLU A 98 -10.85 -0.21 1.13
N LYS A 99 -10.56 -1.26 0.36
CA LYS A 99 -11.06 -2.63 0.61
C LYS A 99 -10.54 -3.18 1.94
N VAL A 100 -9.27 -2.94 2.28
CA VAL A 100 -8.70 -3.29 3.59
C VAL A 100 -9.43 -2.55 4.71
N ALA A 101 -9.58 -1.23 4.57
CA ALA A 101 -10.26 -0.41 5.57
C ALA A 101 -11.72 -0.81 5.76
N SER A 102 -12.43 -1.17 4.69
CA SER A 102 -13.79 -1.70 4.77
C SER A 102 -13.84 -3.03 5.53
N THR A 103 -12.89 -3.93 5.24
CA THR A 103 -12.78 -5.24 5.91
C THR A 103 -12.49 -5.11 7.40
N LEU A 104 -11.68 -4.12 7.81
CA LEU A 104 -11.39 -3.83 9.22
C LEU A 104 -12.55 -3.14 9.95
N ARG A 105 -13.42 -2.42 9.23
CA ARG A 105 -14.57 -1.69 9.79
C ARG A 105 -15.79 -2.55 10.03
N GLN A 106 -16.15 -3.38 9.05
CA GLN A 106 -17.41 -4.11 9.02
C GLN A 106 -17.34 -5.41 9.81
N ASP A 107 -18.45 -5.84 10.43
CA ASP A 107 -18.57 -7.18 11.04
C ASP A 107 -18.62 -8.31 9.99
N GLU A 108 -18.27 -9.54 10.40
CA GLU A 108 -18.23 -10.72 9.52
C GLU A 108 -19.61 -11.31 9.21
N VAL A 109 -20.44 -10.55 8.48
CA VAL A 109 -21.80 -11.00 8.15
C VAL A 109 -21.82 -11.92 6.92
N SER A 110 -20.93 -11.69 5.94
CA SER A 110 -20.93 -12.39 4.65
C SER A 110 -19.63 -13.12 4.29
N GLN A 111 -18.47 -12.64 4.77
CA GLN A 111 -17.17 -13.21 4.43
C GLN A 111 -16.20 -13.11 5.62
N SER A 112 -15.34 -14.12 5.77
CA SER A 112 -14.25 -14.17 6.75
C SER A 112 -13.28 -13.01 6.52
N ALA A 113 -13.07 -12.15 7.53
CA ALA A 113 -12.11 -11.07 7.41
C ALA A 113 -10.68 -11.60 7.35
N ALA A 114 -10.41 -12.72 8.02
CA ALA A 114 -9.09 -13.33 8.02
C ALA A 114 -8.67 -13.80 6.63
N GLU A 115 -9.57 -14.40 5.86
CA GLU A 115 -9.31 -14.82 4.48
C GLU A 115 -9.20 -13.61 3.56
N ARG A 116 -10.14 -12.67 3.70
CA ARG A 116 -10.18 -11.45 2.88
C ARG A 116 -8.93 -10.60 3.04
N LEU A 117 -8.42 -10.44 4.27
CA LEU A 117 -7.17 -9.71 4.52
C LEU A 117 -5.96 -10.42 3.91
N ARG A 118 -5.91 -11.76 3.91
CA ARG A 118 -4.81 -12.48 3.23
C ARG A 118 -4.86 -12.28 1.72
N THR A 119 -6.03 -12.44 1.10
CA THR A 119 -6.19 -12.20 -0.35
C THR A 119 -5.81 -10.76 -0.72
N LEU A 120 -6.26 -9.77 0.06
CA LEU A 120 -5.90 -8.37 -0.17
C LEU A 120 -4.39 -8.13 -0.02
N ALA A 121 -3.71 -8.83 0.90
CA ALA A 121 -2.26 -8.73 1.03
C ALA A 121 -1.52 -9.38 -0.15
N GLU A 122 -2.01 -10.50 -0.67
CA GLU A 122 -1.48 -11.11 -1.90
C GLU A 122 -1.65 -10.18 -3.10
N ASP A 123 -2.84 -9.60 -3.29
CA ASP A 123 -3.09 -8.60 -4.33
C ASP A 123 -2.19 -7.38 -4.13
N GLY A 124 -1.96 -6.99 -2.88
CA GLY A 124 -1.08 -5.88 -2.51
C GLY A 124 0.38 -6.16 -2.86
N GLN A 125 0.84 -7.39 -2.67
CA GLN A 125 2.18 -7.80 -3.12
C GLN A 125 2.33 -7.70 -4.64
N ARG A 126 1.28 -8.02 -5.41
CA ARG A 126 1.32 -7.85 -6.88
C ARG A 126 1.41 -6.39 -7.29
N VAL A 127 0.74 -5.49 -6.56
CA VAL A 127 0.84 -4.03 -6.79
C VAL A 127 2.23 -3.51 -6.40
N LEU A 128 2.80 -4.03 -5.31
CA LEU A 128 4.15 -3.65 -4.85
C LEU A 128 5.26 -4.21 -5.72
N ALA A 129 5.03 -5.35 -6.37
CA ALA A 129 5.87 -5.91 -7.41
C ALA A 129 5.79 -4.99 -8.64
N VAL A 130 6.49 -3.86 -8.54
CA VAL A 130 6.97 -3.14 -9.73
C VAL A 130 7.65 -4.19 -10.58
N PRO A 131 7.23 -4.46 -11.84
CA PRO A 131 8.04 -5.27 -12.71
C PRO A 131 9.42 -4.62 -12.69
N GLU A 132 10.44 -5.38 -12.31
CA GLU A 132 11.82 -4.93 -12.41
C GLU A 132 11.92 -4.18 -13.74
N GLY A 133 12.21 -2.87 -13.68
CA GLY A 133 12.39 -2.07 -14.88
C GLY A 133 13.27 -2.87 -15.82
N ASP A 134 12.93 -2.86 -17.11
CA ASP A 134 13.50 -3.73 -18.15
C ASP A 134 14.94 -4.16 -17.81
N PRO A 135 15.26 -5.47 -17.89
CA PRO A 135 16.58 -5.98 -17.49
C PRO A 135 17.64 -5.04 -18.04
N PRO A 136 18.59 -4.56 -17.22
CA PRO A 136 19.45 -3.44 -17.58
C PRO A 136 20.00 -3.70 -18.97
N GLN A 137 19.55 -2.89 -19.94
CA GLN A 137 20.01 -3.03 -21.32
C GLN A 137 21.53 -3.05 -21.25
N PRO A 138 22.20 -4.03 -21.89
CA PRO A 138 23.66 -4.07 -21.92
C PRO A 138 24.13 -2.67 -22.31
N PRO A 139 25.12 -2.09 -21.61
CA PRO A 139 25.49 -0.69 -21.79
C PRO A 139 25.65 -0.44 -23.28
N GLY A 140 24.76 0.39 -23.83
CA GLY A 140 24.79 0.73 -25.24
C GLY A 140 26.21 1.16 -25.57
N GLN A 141 26.80 0.56 -26.61
CA GLN A 141 28.14 0.91 -26.99
C GLN A 141 28.12 2.40 -27.36
N LEU A 142 28.81 3.24 -26.57
CA LEU A 142 28.82 4.68 -26.76
C LEU A 142 29.31 4.98 -28.18
N ALA A 143 28.38 5.33 -29.06
CA ALA A 143 28.68 5.62 -30.45
C ALA A 143 29.39 6.97 -30.59
N SER A 144 28.98 7.96 -29.79
CA SER A 144 29.48 9.33 -29.85
C SER A 144 29.22 10.07 -28.52
N GLU A 145 30.13 10.98 -28.14
CA GLU A 145 29.94 11.90 -27.01
C GLU A 145 30.18 13.34 -27.48
N HIS A 146 29.19 14.21 -27.28
CA HIS A 146 29.24 15.62 -27.70
C HIS A 146 29.27 16.55 -26.49
N ARG A 147 30.47 17.07 -26.14
CA ARG A 147 30.61 18.07 -25.08
C ARG A 147 30.57 19.49 -25.63
N VAL A 148 29.65 20.29 -25.09
CA VAL A 148 29.39 21.65 -25.61
C VAL A 148 29.64 22.71 -24.53
N SER A 149 30.44 23.72 -24.87
CA SER A 149 30.62 24.92 -24.07
C SER A 149 30.71 26.14 -24.99
N ALA A 150 29.84 27.12 -24.76
CA ALA A 150 29.84 28.38 -25.49
C ALA A 150 29.42 29.50 -24.53
N LYS A 151 29.93 30.72 -24.77
CA LYS A 151 29.60 31.91 -23.98
C LYS A 151 29.03 32.99 -24.89
N GLY A 152 27.92 33.60 -24.47
CA GLY A 152 27.18 34.60 -25.24
C GLY A 152 26.06 33.98 -26.08
N ARG A 153 24.96 34.72 -26.23
CA ARG A 153 23.71 34.23 -26.84
C ARG A 153 23.91 33.70 -28.26
N ALA A 154 24.58 34.46 -29.13
CA ALA A 154 24.79 34.07 -30.53
C ALA A 154 25.66 32.81 -30.65
N ALA A 155 26.75 32.73 -29.87
CA ALA A 155 27.65 31.57 -29.87
C ALA A 155 27.01 30.32 -29.25
N ALA A 156 26.17 30.49 -28.21
CA ALA A 156 25.44 29.39 -27.60
C ALA A 156 24.39 28.80 -28.54
N LEU A 157 23.67 29.63 -29.29
CA LEU A 157 22.70 29.18 -30.30
C LEU A 157 23.38 28.46 -31.46
N ALA A 158 24.41 29.08 -32.07
CA ALA A 158 25.14 28.46 -33.17
C ALA A 158 25.74 27.10 -32.78
N ARG A 159 26.31 27.01 -31.56
CA ARG A 159 26.92 25.77 -31.08
C ARG A 159 25.88 24.69 -30.74
N LEU A 160 24.69 25.08 -30.27
CA LEU A 160 23.59 24.14 -30.07
C LEU A 160 23.09 23.59 -31.40
N ASP A 161 22.92 24.45 -32.41
CA ASP A 161 22.47 24.05 -33.74
C ASP A 161 23.44 23.07 -34.41
N GLU A 162 24.75 23.33 -34.31
CA GLU A 162 25.79 22.42 -34.81
C GLU A 162 25.72 21.02 -34.18
N VAL A 163 25.49 20.95 -32.86
CA VAL A 163 25.46 19.68 -32.13
C VAL A 163 24.18 18.91 -32.42
N VAL A 164 23.05 19.61 -32.51
CA VAL A 164 21.79 19.00 -32.93
C VAL A 164 21.87 18.48 -34.37
N ALA A 165 22.53 19.21 -35.27
CA ALA A 165 22.75 18.75 -36.65
C ALA A 165 23.64 17.50 -36.70
N ALA A 166 24.71 17.45 -35.90
CA ALA A 166 25.59 16.29 -35.81
C ALA A 166 24.84 15.05 -35.27
N ILE A 167 24.09 15.20 -34.17
CA ILE A 167 23.28 14.11 -33.60
C ILE A 167 22.26 13.61 -34.61
N ARG A 168 21.55 14.51 -35.32
CA ARG A 168 20.58 14.10 -36.35
C ARG A 168 21.21 13.26 -37.46
N ALA A 169 22.38 13.66 -37.96
CA ALA A 169 23.08 12.90 -38.99
C ALA A 169 23.52 11.50 -38.50
N GLU A 170 23.90 11.38 -37.22
CA GLU A 170 24.23 10.10 -36.60
C GLU A 170 22.99 9.19 -36.47
N LEU A 171 21.83 9.75 -36.14
CA LEU A 171 20.57 9.01 -36.05
C LEU A 171 20.04 8.56 -37.41
N GLU A 172 20.18 9.39 -38.45
CA GLU A 172 19.75 9.04 -39.82
C GLU A 172 20.53 7.85 -40.39
N GLY A 173 21.75 7.60 -39.88
CA GLY A 173 22.57 6.44 -40.24
C GLY A 173 22.42 5.23 -39.32
N ALA A 174 21.62 5.32 -38.24
CA ALA A 174 21.47 4.26 -37.25
C ALA A 174 20.19 3.43 -37.49
N GLY A 175 20.18 2.18 -37.01
CA GLY A 175 19.02 1.28 -37.10
C GLY A 175 17.89 1.65 -36.13
N ASP A 176 16.84 0.81 -36.05
CA ASP A 176 15.64 1.10 -35.24
C ASP A 176 15.86 1.04 -33.71
N ASP A 177 17.03 0.58 -33.25
CA ASP A 177 17.37 0.42 -31.83
C ASP A 177 18.42 1.46 -31.39
N VAL A 178 17.95 2.69 -31.15
CA VAL A 178 18.79 3.83 -30.77
C VAL A 178 18.19 4.56 -29.57
N ALA A 179 19.03 4.80 -28.57
CA ALA A 179 18.71 5.62 -27.41
C ALA A 179 19.60 6.89 -27.37
N ILE A 180 19.01 8.04 -27.04
CA ILE A 180 19.73 9.30 -26.83
C ILE A 180 19.57 9.73 -25.38
N GLU A 181 20.69 9.84 -24.67
CA GLU A 181 20.75 10.42 -23.33
C GLU A 181 21.64 11.68 -23.37
N GLY A 182 21.19 12.79 -22.79
CA GLY A 182 21.95 14.04 -22.81
C GLY A 182 21.56 15.02 -21.70
N ARG A 183 22.52 15.84 -21.27
CA ARG A 183 22.31 16.91 -20.27
C ARG A 183 22.80 18.25 -20.80
N VAL A 184 21.87 19.19 -21.02
CA VAL A 184 22.19 20.59 -21.36
C VAL A 184 22.00 21.47 -20.14
N ARG A 185 23.02 22.27 -19.79
CA ARG A 185 22.94 23.25 -18.69
C ARG A 185 23.09 24.65 -19.25
N VAL A 186 22.06 25.47 -19.09
CA VAL A 186 22.07 26.90 -19.46
C VAL A 186 22.19 27.74 -18.19
N THR A 187 23.17 28.64 -18.15
CA THR A 187 23.35 29.58 -17.04
C THR A 187 23.38 31.00 -17.58
N TRP A 188 22.55 31.88 -17.05
CA TRP A 188 22.61 33.33 -17.31
C TRP A 188 22.81 34.08 -16.00
N ARG A 189 23.42 35.27 -16.07
CA ARG A 189 23.34 36.23 -14.97
C ARG A 189 22.18 37.18 -15.27
N LYS A 190 21.31 37.42 -14.29
CA LYS A 190 20.38 38.55 -14.35
C LYS A 190 21.20 39.82 -14.27
N SER A 191 20.98 40.74 -15.20
CA SER A 191 21.24 42.17 -14.97
C SER A 191 20.10 42.75 -14.14
#